data_AF-A0A8J7D8Y4-F1
#
_entry.id   AF-A0A8J7D8Y4-F1
#
_cell.length_a   1.000
_cell.length_b   1.000
_cell.length_c   1.000
_cell.angle_alpha   90.00
_cell.angle_beta   90.00
_cell.angle_gamma   90.00
#
_symmetry.space_group_name_H-M   'P 1'
#
loop_
_entity.id
_entity.type
_entity.pdbx_description
1 polymer ?
#
loop_
_entity_poly.entity_id
_entity_poly.type
_entity_poly.pdbx_seq_one_letter_code
_entity_poly.pdbx_strand_id
1 'polypeptide(L)'
;MLPSQFCEAAGFPDRWQERDLQQYLSDRLKERGFQTQLEVQANGGRADIVTSWQNGAIAEVKKYLDRDTIYQAVGQLNLYGLNNTHKLVVMGFLTPDARAQPSALKTASMVEQNPRIQVIFVNLDEEWLPGSKVRIGFGNFNFWNLRLPQLPNFKDWRWWFNLAKANPLILVLVGSLFLGILPEIRKVTTTFSNTVILDAKGTGNESIPVKEQETTELGQVKGEP
;
A
#
# COMPACT_ATOMS: atom_id res chain seq x y z
N MET A 1 -2.24 -6.46 -18.29
CA MET A 1 -2.80 -5.52 -19.28
C MET A 1 -1.93 -5.56 -20.55
N LEU A 2 -2.51 -5.47 -21.75
CA LEU A 2 -1.68 -5.36 -22.97
C LEU A 2 -0.95 -4.00 -22.99
N PRO A 3 0.28 -3.90 -23.53
CA PRO A 3 1.00 -2.63 -23.59
C PRO A 3 0.21 -1.52 -24.32
N SER A 4 -0.54 -1.85 -25.37
CA SER A 4 -1.38 -0.88 -26.08
C SER A 4 -2.49 -0.28 -25.21
N GLN A 5 -3.22 -1.14 -24.48
CA GLN A 5 -4.26 -0.73 -23.54
C GLN A 5 -3.68 0.11 -22.40
N PHE A 6 -2.48 -0.23 -21.94
CA PHE A 6 -1.78 0.56 -20.94
C PHE A 6 -1.48 1.97 -21.47
N CYS A 7 -0.91 2.07 -22.67
CA CYS A 7 -0.55 3.37 -23.25
C CYS A 7 -1.77 4.26 -23.43
N GLU A 8 -2.88 3.71 -23.90
CA GLU A 8 -4.15 4.42 -24.03
C GLU A 8 -4.67 4.89 -22.67
N ALA A 9 -4.75 3.98 -21.69
CA ALA A 9 -5.23 4.30 -20.34
C ALA A 9 -4.32 5.29 -19.59
N ALA A 10 -3.02 5.28 -19.89
CA ALA A 10 -2.03 6.21 -19.35
C ALA A 10 -2.01 7.58 -20.08
N GLY A 11 -2.77 7.73 -21.17
CA GLY A 11 -2.81 8.97 -21.95
C GLY A 11 -1.54 9.23 -22.76
N PHE A 12 -0.82 8.19 -23.18
CA PHE A 12 0.38 8.33 -24.00
C PHE A 12 0.02 8.80 -25.43
N PRO A 13 0.91 9.55 -26.11
CA PRO A 13 0.68 9.93 -27.50
C PRO A 13 0.74 8.71 -28.43
N ASP A 14 0.11 8.81 -29.61
CA ASP A 14 0.09 7.72 -30.62
C ASP A 14 1.48 7.15 -30.93
N ARG A 15 2.50 8.03 -30.96
CA ARG A 15 3.91 7.68 -31.20
C ARG A 15 4.75 7.89 -29.95
N TRP A 16 4.37 7.24 -28.87
CA TRP A 16 5.09 7.29 -27.61
C TRP A 16 6.48 6.65 -27.67
N GLN A 17 7.37 7.18 -26.86
CA GLN A 17 8.77 6.84 -26.70
C GLN A 17 9.07 6.44 -25.25
N GLU A 18 10.24 5.84 -25.02
CA GLU A 18 10.68 5.39 -23.69
C GLU A 18 10.56 6.49 -22.61
N ARG A 19 10.88 7.75 -22.97
CA ARG A 19 10.73 8.92 -22.10
C ARG A 19 9.31 9.15 -21.58
N ASP A 20 8.29 8.76 -22.33
CA ASP A 20 6.88 8.93 -21.91
C ASP A 20 6.55 7.92 -20.81
N LEU A 21 7.07 6.69 -20.93
CA LEU A 21 6.98 5.69 -19.86
C LEU A 21 7.78 6.10 -18.63
N GLN A 22 9.00 6.62 -18.82
CA GLN A 22 9.83 7.13 -17.73
C GLN A 22 9.13 8.28 -16.98
N GLN A 23 8.55 9.23 -17.71
CA GLN A 23 7.79 10.33 -17.13
C GLN A 23 6.59 9.80 -16.33
N TYR A 24 5.81 8.90 -16.91
CA TYR A 24 4.69 8.25 -16.23
C TYR A 24 5.10 7.57 -14.92
N LEU A 25 6.18 6.77 -14.94
CA LEU A 25 6.67 6.08 -13.74
C LEU A 25 7.15 7.06 -12.67
N SER A 26 7.80 8.14 -13.08
CA SER A 26 8.21 9.22 -12.17
C SER A 26 7.02 9.90 -11.51
N ASP A 27 5.98 10.21 -12.28
CA ASP A 27 4.78 10.84 -11.74
C ASP A 27 4.03 9.87 -10.80
N ARG A 28 3.93 8.59 -11.16
CA ARG A 28 3.40 7.55 -10.26
C ARG A 28 4.18 7.42 -8.97
N LEU A 29 5.50 7.58 -8.98
CA LEU A 29 6.33 7.59 -7.77
C LEU A 29 6.10 8.86 -6.94
N LYS A 30 5.98 10.03 -7.57
CA LYS A 30 5.68 11.30 -6.89
C LYS A 30 4.30 11.32 -6.25
N GLU A 31 3.29 10.76 -6.92
CA GLU A 31 1.93 10.58 -6.37
C GLU A 31 1.93 9.77 -5.07
N ARG A 32 2.94 8.92 -4.87
CA ARG A 32 3.15 8.12 -3.66
C ARG A 32 4.00 8.82 -2.59
N GLY A 33 4.41 10.06 -2.83
CA GLY A 33 5.24 10.84 -1.93
C GLY A 33 6.74 10.55 -2.01
N PHE A 34 7.22 9.83 -3.04
CA PHE A 34 8.65 9.65 -3.25
C PHE A 34 9.25 10.83 -3.99
N GLN A 35 10.47 11.21 -3.60
CA GLN A 35 11.26 12.18 -4.35
C GLN A 35 11.79 11.48 -5.59
N THR A 36 11.66 12.10 -6.76
CA THR A 36 12.20 11.56 -8.01
C THR A 36 12.96 12.62 -8.80
N GLN A 37 14.00 12.19 -9.48
CA GLN A 37 14.76 12.98 -10.44
C GLN A 37 14.92 12.15 -11.71
N LEU A 38 14.73 12.78 -12.86
CA LEU A 38 14.88 12.16 -14.17
C LEU A 38 16.24 12.50 -14.77
N GLU A 39 16.79 11.59 -15.57
CA GLU A 39 17.98 11.84 -16.40
C GLU A 39 19.19 12.32 -15.57
N VAL A 40 19.46 11.66 -14.45
CA VAL A 40 20.50 12.07 -13.50
C VAL A 40 21.87 11.56 -13.96
N GLN A 41 22.86 12.44 -14.02
CA GLN A 41 24.23 12.03 -14.35
C GLN A 41 24.76 11.04 -13.32
N ALA A 42 25.26 9.89 -13.79
CA ALA A 42 25.77 8.82 -12.97
C ALA A 42 26.93 8.13 -13.68
N ASN A 43 28.09 8.00 -13.02
CA ASN A 43 29.29 7.26 -13.46
C ASN A 43 29.33 6.84 -14.95
N GLY A 44 29.78 7.76 -15.82
CA GLY A 44 29.97 7.46 -17.24
C GLY A 44 28.68 7.38 -18.08
N GLY A 45 27.52 7.71 -17.51
CA GLY A 45 26.25 7.77 -18.22
C GLY A 45 25.20 8.58 -17.46
N ARG A 46 23.93 8.30 -17.74
CA ARG A 46 22.80 9.03 -17.21
C ARG A 46 21.70 8.05 -16.84
N ALA A 47 21.32 8.01 -15.57
CA ALA A 47 20.28 7.13 -15.08
C ALA A 47 18.90 7.72 -15.37
N ASP A 48 17.96 6.89 -15.82
CA ASP A 48 16.64 7.35 -16.23
C ASP A 48 15.85 7.92 -15.05
N ILE A 49 15.82 7.23 -13.91
CA ILE A 49 15.13 7.69 -12.69
C ILE A 49 15.99 7.43 -11.46
N VAL A 50 16.18 8.45 -10.62
CA VAL A 50 16.70 8.30 -9.25
C VAL A 50 15.60 8.70 -8.28
N THR A 51 15.30 7.85 -7.30
CA THR A 51 14.15 8.03 -6.40
C THR A 51 14.45 7.65 -4.96
N SER A 52 13.73 8.24 -4.00
CA SER A 52 13.78 7.85 -2.58
C SER A 52 13.01 6.55 -2.28
N TRP A 53 12.33 5.96 -3.27
CA TRP A 53 11.63 4.69 -3.13
C TRP A 53 12.57 3.56 -2.67
N GLN A 54 12.08 2.67 -1.79
CA GLN A 54 12.84 1.57 -1.18
C GLN A 54 14.16 2.00 -0.50
N ASN A 55 14.17 3.12 0.22
CA ASN A 55 15.37 3.72 0.83
C ASN A 55 16.43 4.16 -0.19
N GLY A 56 15.97 4.49 -1.41
CA GLY A 56 16.80 4.91 -2.52
C GLY A 56 16.88 3.85 -3.61
N ALA A 57 16.45 4.21 -4.81
CA ALA A 57 16.52 3.37 -5.99
C ALA A 57 17.00 4.16 -7.21
N ILE A 58 17.70 3.45 -8.09
CA ILE A 58 18.10 3.89 -9.43
C ILE A 58 17.37 2.96 -10.40
N ALA A 59 16.55 3.53 -11.26
CA ALA A 59 15.80 2.77 -12.25
C ALA A 59 16.29 3.06 -13.67
N GLU A 60 16.39 2.00 -14.47
CA GLU A 60 16.57 2.04 -15.91
C GLU A 60 15.26 1.59 -16.54
N VAL A 61 14.72 2.43 -17.41
CA VAL A 61 13.44 2.22 -18.09
C VAL A 61 13.73 1.69 -19.48
N LYS A 62 12.99 0.66 -19.89
CA LYS A 62 13.01 0.15 -21.27
C LYS A 62 11.60 0.06 -21.80
N LYS A 63 11.45 0.39 -23.09
CA LYS A 63 10.16 0.29 -23.78
C LYS A 63 9.54 -1.11 -23.64
N TYR A 64 10.34 -2.14 -23.93
CA TYR A 64 9.96 -3.54 -23.75
C TYR A 64 11.10 -4.29 -23.06
N LEU A 65 10.72 -5.21 -22.20
CA LEU A 65 11.60 -6.12 -21.47
C LEU A 65 11.51 -7.50 -22.11
N ASP A 66 12.58 -7.82 -22.81
CA ASP A 66 12.99 -9.15 -23.25
C ASP A 66 14.29 -9.56 -22.56
N ARG A 67 14.85 -10.72 -22.92
CA ARG A 67 16.09 -11.22 -22.33
C ARG A 67 17.24 -10.22 -22.46
N ASP A 68 17.44 -9.66 -23.64
CA ASP A 68 18.66 -8.92 -23.96
C ASP A 68 18.59 -7.49 -23.40
N THR A 69 17.41 -6.86 -23.49
CA THR A 69 17.13 -5.56 -22.88
C THR A 69 17.23 -5.60 -21.35
N ILE A 70 16.80 -6.68 -20.70
CA ILE A 70 17.01 -6.84 -19.24
C ILE A 70 18.51 -6.90 -18.91
N TYR A 71 19.30 -7.70 -19.63
CA TYR A 71 20.75 -7.77 -19.38
C TYR A 71 21.45 -6.43 -19.63
N GLN A 72 21.07 -5.72 -20.69
CA GLN A 72 21.59 -4.40 -21.00
C GLN A 72 21.29 -3.41 -19.86
N ALA A 73 20.03 -3.34 -19.43
CA ALA A 73 19.60 -2.45 -18.36
C ALA A 73 20.31 -2.75 -17.04
N VAL A 74 20.47 -4.03 -16.69
CA VAL A 74 21.26 -4.44 -15.51
C VAL A 74 22.72 -4.01 -15.63
N GLY A 75 23.33 -4.12 -16.82
CA GLY A 75 24.69 -3.65 -17.07
C GLY A 75 24.84 -2.15 -16.80
N GLN A 76 23.91 -1.34 -17.31
CA GLN A 76 23.87 0.11 -17.08
C GLN A 76 23.67 0.44 -15.59
N LEU A 77 22.70 -0.20 -14.95
CA LEU A 77 22.42 -0.01 -13.53
C LEU A 77 23.59 -0.36 -12.62
N ASN A 78 24.35 -1.41 -12.95
CA ASN A 78 25.55 -1.75 -12.18
C ASN A 78 26.62 -0.65 -12.26
N LEU A 79 26.74 0.04 -13.39
CA LEU A 79 27.65 1.20 -13.53
C LEU A 79 27.15 2.40 -12.72
N TYR A 80 25.84 2.71 -12.82
CA TYR A 80 25.23 3.83 -12.08
C TYR A 80 25.22 3.58 -10.56
N GLY A 81 25.08 2.31 -10.18
CA GLY A 81 25.06 1.84 -8.80
C GLY A 81 26.43 1.70 -8.13
N LEU A 82 27.54 2.03 -8.79
CA LEU A 82 28.86 1.96 -8.18
C LEU A 82 28.94 2.89 -6.96
N ASN A 83 29.60 2.41 -5.89
CA ASN A 83 29.84 3.14 -4.64
C ASN A 83 28.58 3.57 -3.86
N ASN A 84 27.43 2.95 -4.12
CA ASN A 84 26.23 3.12 -3.30
C ASN A 84 25.50 1.78 -3.10
N THR A 85 24.50 1.78 -2.21
CA THR A 85 23.70 0.60 -1.86
C THR A 85 22.25 0.71 -2.33
N HIS A 86 21.93 1.68 -3.19
CA HIS A 86 20.58 1.89 -3.69
C HIS A 86 20.08 0.66 -4.45
N LYS A 87 18.77 0.43 -4.38
CA LYS A 87 18.10 -0.60 -5.19
C LYS A 87 18.32 -0.29 -6.68
N LEU A 88 18.57 -1.31 -7.48
CA LEU A 88 18.72 -1.21 -8.93
C LEU A 88 17.47 -1.80 -9.56
N VAL A 89 16.71 -1.00 -10.29
CA VAL A 89 15.38 -1.38 -10.77
C VAL A 89 15.33 -1.31 -12.29
N VAL A 90 15.04 -2.42 -12.95
CA VAL A 90 14.71 -2.43 -14.38
C VAL A 90 13.20 -2.31 -14.49
N MET A 91 12.70 -1.34 -15.24
CA MET A 91 11.25 -1.13 -15.42
C MET A 91 10.90 -1.10 -16.90
N GLY A 92 9.80 -1.74 -17.28
CA GLY A 92 9.33 -1.71 -18.66
C GLY A 92 8.16 -2.63 -18.90
N PHE A 93 7.62 -2.61 -20.11
CA PHE A 93 6.56 -3.54 -20.49
C PHE A 93 7.12 -4.94 -20.71
N LEU A 94 6.43 -5.98 -20.27
CA LEU A 94 6.73 -7.33 -20.77
C LEU A 94 6.62 -7.32 -22.31
N THR A 95 7.62 -7.87 -22.99
CA THR A 95 7.67 -7.91 -24.46
C THR A 95 6.35 -8.43 -25.06
N PRO A 96 5.82 -7.80 -26.13
CA PRO A 96 4.61 -8.26 -26.80
C PRO A 96 4.80 -9.59 -27.54
N ASP A 97 6.04 -10.01 -27.80
CA ASP A 97 6.32 -11.30 -28.42
C ASP A 97 6.14 -12.44 -27.41
N ALA A 98 5.02 -13.15 -27.52
CA ALA A 98 4.67 -14.29 -26.68
C ALA A 98 5.75 -15.39 -26.64
N ARG A 99 6.55 -15.55 -27.71
CA ARG A 99 7.64 -16.55 -27.74
C ARG A 99 8.83 -16.13 -26.87
N ALA A 100 9.06 -14.82 -26.73
CA ALA A 100 10.15 -14.26 -25.93
C ALA A 100 9.79 -14.08 -24.45
N GLN A 101 8.48 -14.01 -24.10
CA GLN A 101 8.02 -13.79 -22.73
C GLN A 101 8.56 -14.80 -21.70
N PRO A 102 8.57 -16.13 -21.95
CA PRO A 102 9.13 -17.08 -20.99
C PRO A 102 10.61 -16.82 -20.71
N SER A 103 11.37 -16.41 -21.73
CA SER A 103 12.77 -16.05 -21.56
C SER A 103 12.93 -14.76 -20.76
N ALA A 104 12.10 -13.74 -21.01
CA ALA A 104 12.14 -12.48 -20.28
C ALA A 104 11.87 -12.70 -18.78
N LEU A 105 10.81 -13.46 -18.45
CA LEU A 105 10.45 -13.80 -17.07
C LEU A 105 11.53 -14.62 -16.37
N LYS A 106 12.11 -15.60 -17.06
CA LYS A 106 13.22 -16.40 -16.52
C LYS A 106 14.46 -15.53 -16.28
N THR A 107 14.81 -14.65 -17.22
CA THR A 107 15.94 -13.74 -17.08
C THR A 107 15.73 -12.77 -15.91
N ALA A 108 14.53 -12.21 -15.74
CA ALA A 108 14.17 -11.40 -14.58
C ALA A 108 14.46 -12.14 -13.26
N SER A 109 13.93 -13.36 -13.12
CA SER A 109 14.17 -14.19 -11.93
C SER A 109 15.65 -14.53 -11.69
N MET A 110 16.44 -14.69 -12.76
CA MET A 110 17.89 -14.93 -12.66
C MET A 110 18.66 -13.71 -12.17
N VAL A 111 18.37 -12.51 -12.68
CA VAL A 111 19.09 -11.29 -12.26
C VAL A 111 18.67 -10.84 -10.87
N GLU A 112 17.42 -11.10 -10.47
CA GLU A 112 16.88 -10.84 -9.14
C GLU A 112 17.44 -11.76 -8.04
N GLN A 113 18.21 -12.80 -8.39
CA GLN A 113 19.01 -13.54 -7.40
C GLN A 113 19.98 -12.60 -6.66
N ASN A 114 20.37 -11.48 -7.29
CA ASN A 114 21.01 -10.38 -6.59
C ASN A 114 19.94 -9.55 -5.84
N PRO A 115 19.96 -9.50 -4.50
CA PRO A 115 18.93 -8.80 -3.72
C PRO A 115 18.89 -7.29 -3.96
N ARG A 116 19.91 -6.72 -4.60
CA ARG A 116 19.95 -5.31 -5.00
C ARG A 116 19.15 -5.04 -6.27
N ILE A 117 18.96 -6.04 -7.13
CA ILE A 117 18.27 -5.90 -8.42
C ILE A 117 16.79 -6.22 -8.25
N GLN A 118 15.94 -5.53 -9.01
CA GLN A 118 14.52 -5.84 -9.17
C GLN A 118 14.14 -5.57 -10.63
N VAL A 119 13.29 -6.41 -11.20
CA VAL A 119 12.74 -6.23 -12.55
C VAL A 119 11.22 -6.11 -12.43
N ILE A 120 10.66 -5.05 -12.99
CA ILE A 120 9.25 -4.72 -12.89
C ILE A 120 8.64 -4.69 -14.27
N PHE A 121 7.66 -5.56 -14.46
CA PHE A 121 6.81 -5.57 -15.65
C PHE A 121 5.60 -4.69 -15.40
N VAL A 122 5.70 -3.43 -15.81
CA VAL A 122 4.75 -2.36 -15.40
C VAL A 122 3.31 -2.61 -15.86
N ASN A 123 3.10 -3.45 -16.87
CA ASN A 123 1.78 -3.85 -17.35
C ASN A 123 1.21 -5.12 -16.70
N LEU A 124 1.94 -5.74 -15.77
CA LEU A 124 1.49 -6.90 -15.00
C LEU A 124 1.17 -6.52 -13.56
N ASP A 125 2.01 -5.70 -12.96
CA ASP A 125 1.93 -5.33 -11.55
C ASP A 125 0.89 -4.22 -11.32
N GLU A 126 -0.15 -4.52 -10.54
CA GLU A 126 -1.32 -3.65 -10.32
C GLU A 126 -0.94 -2.23 -9.87
N GLU A 127 0.10 -2.11 -9.04
CA GLU A 127 0.54 -0.83 -8.52
C GLU A 127 0.95 0.16 -9.63
N TRP A 128 1.46 -0.36 -10.75
CA TRP A 128 1.97 0.44 -11.88
C TRP A 128 0.91 0.67 -12.97
N LEU A 129 -0.23 -0.02 -12.91
CA LEU A 129 -1.31 0.14 -13.88
C LEU A 129 -1.96 1.54 -13.80
N PRO A 130 -2.40 2.10 -14.94
CA PRO A 130 -3.12 3.37 -14.96
C PRO A 130 -4.42 3.27 -14.17
N GLY A 131 -4.73 4.32 -13.41
CA GLY A 131 -5.95 4.38 -12.60
C GLY A 131 -5.93 3.53 -11.33
N SER A 132 -4.85 2.78 -11.05
CA SER A 132 -4.76 2.04 -9.79
C SER A 132 -4.63 3.00 -8.61
N LYS A 133 -5.55 2.88 -7.65
CA LYS A 133 -5.57 3.71 -6.45
C LYS A 133 -4.38 3.31 -5.58
N VAL A 134 -3.39 4.18 -5.49
CA VAL A 134 -2.30 3.96 -4.54
C VAL A 134 -2.86 4.20 -3.15
N ARG A 135 -2.93 3.14 -2.34
CA ARG A 135 -3.08 3.33 -0.90
C ARG A 135 -1.79 3.96 -0.41
N ILE A 136 -1.85 5.23 -0.02
CA ILE A 136 -0.82 5.93 0.74
C ILE A 136 -0.79 5.28 2.13
N GLY A 137 -0.17 4.11 2.22
CA GLY A 137 0.15 3.47 3.48
C GLY A 137 1.46 4.05 3.97
N PHE A 138 1.43 4.69 5.15
CA PHE A 138 2.63 5.04 5.90
C PHE A 138 3.57 3.83 5.94
N GLY A 139 4.72 3.94 5.28
CA GLY A 139 5.80 2.97 5.36
C GLY A 139 5.51 1.68 4.59
N ASN A 140 6.19 1.53 3.46
CA ASN A 140 6.53 0.23 2.90
C ASN A 140 7.52 -0.44 3.87
N PHE A 141 7.07 -0.83 5.06
CA PHE A 141 7.82 -1.72 5.92
C PHE A 141 7.85 -3.07 5.23
N ASN A 142 9.04 -3.51 4.85
CA ASN A 142 9.35 -4.88 4.43
C ASN A 142 9.05 -5.88 5.58
N PHE A 143 7.79 -6.08 5.97
CA PHE A 143 7.38 -7.06 6.97
C PHE A 143 7.29 -8.50 6.42
N TRP A 144 7.52 -8.71 5.12
CA TRP A 144 7.25 -10.00 4.46
C TRP A 144 8.47 -10.88 4.18
N ASN A 145 9.52 -10.78 4.99
CA ASN A 145 10.46 -11.90 5.21
C ASN A 145 10.15 -12.70 6.49
N LEU A 146 9.05 -12.39 7.18
CA LEU A 146 8.44 -13.35 8.09
C LEU A 146 7.73 -14.38 7.22
N ARG A 147 8.38 -15.53 6.98
CA ARG A 147 7.65 -16.78 6.75
C ARG A 147 6.67 -16.88 7.91
N LEU A 148 5.41 -16.49 7.69
CA LEU A 148 4.34 -16.74 8.64
C LEU A 148 4.40 -18.24 8.92
N PRO A 149 4.78 -18.67 10.15
CA PRO A 149 4.57 -20.05 10.51
C PRO A 149 3.07 -20.30 10.28
N GLN A 150 2.79 -21.44 9.64
CA GLN A 150 1.47 -21.92 9.26
C GLN A 150 0.35 -21.37 10.18
N LEU A 151 -0.74 -20.94 9.55
CA LEU A 151 -1.90 -20.31 10.21
C LEU A 151 -2.16 -20.90 11.60
N PRO A 152 -2.27 -20.05 12.64
CA PRO A 152 -2.37 -20.49 14.02
C PRO A 152 -3.53 -21.46 14.21
N ASN A 153 -3.23 -22.62 14.80
CA ASN A 153 -4.26 -23.49 15.36
C ASN A 153 -4.73 -22.85 16.69
N PHE A 154 -5.69 -21.93 16.61
CA PHE A 154 -6.20 -21.16 17.75
C PHE A 154 -6.74 -22.02 18.89
N LYS A 155 -6.99 -23.31 18.66
CA LYS A 155 -7.47 -24.25 19.68
C LYS A 155 -6.36 -24.87 20.52
N ASP A 156 -5.09 -24.80 20.11
CA ASP A 156 -4.01 -25.49 20.79
C ASP A 156 -3.22 -24.55 21.71
N TRP A 157 -3.49 -24.60 23.01
CA TRP A 157 -2.80 -23.79 24.03
C TRP A 157 -1.28 -24.02 24.05
N ARG A 158 -0.81 -25.21 23.64
CA ARG A 158 0.63 -25.51 23.57
C ARG A 158 1.33 -24.70 22.47
N TRP A 159 0.62 -24.36 21.40
CA TRP A 159 1.13 -23.50 20.34
C TRP A 159 1.39 -22.09 20.86
N TRP A 160 0.46 -21.53 21.63
CA TRP A 160 0.62 -20.22 22.28
C TRP A 160 1.83 -20.17 23.21
N PHE A 161 2.06 -21.22 23.99
CA PHE A 161 3.20 -21.29 24.89
C PHE A 161 4.54 -21.37 24.15
N ASN A 162 4.59 -22.10 23.03
CA ASN A 162 5.79 -22.18 22.20
C ASN A 162 6.04 -20.87 21.43
N LEU A 163 4.98 -20.19 20.96
CA LEU A 163 5.08 -18.87 20.35
C LEU A 163 5.63 -17.83 21.34
N ALA A 164 5.14 -17.86 22.57
CA ALA A 164 5.57 -17.01 23.67
C ALA A 164 7.05 -17.24 24.05
N LYS A 165 7.52 -18.49 24.04
CA LYS A 165 8.93 -18.82 24.23
C LYS A 165 9.83 -18.33 23.09
N ALA A 166 9.37 -18.46 21.86
CA ALA A 166 10.15 -18.07 20.67
C ALA A 166 10.24 -16.55 20.49
N ASN A 167 9.22 -15.81 20.95
CA ASN A 167 9.14 -14.36 20.77
C ASN A 167 8.67 -13.68 22.06
N PRO A 168 9.55 -13.48 23.05
CA PRO A 168 9.18 -12.92 24.36
C PRO A 168 8.60 -11.51 24.28
N LEU A 169 8.92 -10.74 23.22
CA LEU A 169 8.35 -9.41 22.97
C LEU A 169 6.84 -9.44 22.68
N ILE A 170 6.31 -10.51 22.12
CA ILE A 170 4.86 -10.65 21.86
C ILE A 170 4.09 -10.71 23.18
N LEU A 171 4.65 -11.38 24.20
CA LEU A 171 4.05 -11.41 25.54
C LEU A 171 4.05 -10.04 26.20
N VAL A 172 5.11 -9.23 26.00
CA VAL A 172 5.17 -7.86 26.53
C VAL A 172 4.11 -6.99 25.86
N LEU A 173 3.93 -7.11 24.54
CA LEU A 173 2.90 -6.39 23.80
C LEU A 173 1.49 -6.80 24.23
N VAL A 174 1.19 -8.10 24.28
CA VAL A 174 -0.12 -8.61 24.75
C VAL A 174 -0.37 -8.21 26.21
N GLY A 175 0.63 -8.36 27.08
CA GLY A 175 0.55 -7.97 28.48
C GLY A 175 0.31 -6.46 28.66
N SER A 176 0.97 -5.62 27.86
CA SER A 176 0.77 -4.16 27.87
C SER A 176 -0.64 -3.76 27.41
N LEU A 177 -1.19 -4.49 26.43
CA LEU A 177 -2.57 -4.28 25.96
C LEU A 177 -3.59 -4.63 27.05
N PHE A 178 -3.37 -5.73 27.78
CA PHE A 178 -4.24 -6.14 28.89
C PHE A 178 -4.12 -5.25 30.12
N LEU A 179 -2.92 -4.76 30.44
CA LEU A 179 -2.69 -3.83 31.56
C LEU A 179 -3.29 -2.45 31.30
N GLY A 180 -3.35 -2.01 30.03
CA GLY A 180 -4.00 -0.75 29.64
C GLY A 180 -5.54 -0.77 29.74
N ILE A 181 -6.16 -1.95 29.68
CA ILE A 181 -7.64 -2.11 29.69
C ILE A 181 -8.19 -2.36 31.11
N LEU A 182 -7.34 -2.76 32.06
CA LEU A 182 -7.72 -3.03 33.45
C LEU A 182 -8.29 -1.83 34.25
N PRO A 183 -7.91 -0.55 34.01
CA PRO A 183 -8.47 0.58 34.76
C PRO A 183 -9.93 0.88 34.40
N GLU A 184 -10.42 0.45 33.23
CA GLU A 184 -11.75 0.82 32.73
C GLU A 184 -12.83 -0.21 33.09
N ILE A 185 -12.48 -1.50 33.18
CA ILE A 185 -13.45 -2.53 33.56
C ILE A 185 -13.95 -2.35 35.00
N ARG A 186 -13.10 -1.90 35.93
CA ARG A 186 -13.54 -1.59 37.32
C ARG A 186 -14.53 -0.43 37.40
N LYS A 187 -14.47 0.54 36.49
CA LYS A 187 -15.43 1.66 36.46
C LYS A 187 -16.82 1.23 35.99
N VAL A 188 -16.89 0.26 35.08
CA VAL A 188 -18.17 -0.26 34.57
C VAL A 188 -18.87 -1.14 35.62
N THR A 189 -18.15 -1.99 36.35
CA THR A 189 -18.79 -2.85 37.37
C THR A 189 -19.30 -2.07 38.59
N THR A 190 -18.67 -0.95 38.95
CA THR A 190 -19.11 -0.15 40.11
C THR A 190 -20.34 0.71 39.79
N THR A 191 -20.52 1.09 38.52
CA THR A 191 -21.69 1.86 38.08
C THR A 191 -22.95 0.99 38.01
N PHE A 192 -22.85 -0.26 37.55
CA PHE A 192 -24.01 -1.16 37.45
C PHE A 192 -24.57 -1.62 38.81
N SER A 193 -23.76 -1.68 39.88
CA SER A 193 -24.26 -2.02 41.23
C SER A 193 -25.03 -0.87 41.89
N ASN A 194 -24.76 0.39 41.52
CA ASN A 194 -25.44 1.54 42.11
C ASN A 194 -26.77 1.87 41.42
N THR A 195 -26.93 1.53 40.13
CA THR A 195 -28.19 1.78 39.40
C THR A 195 -29.30 0.78 39.78
N VAL A 196 -28.95 -0.46 40.12
CA VAL A 196 -29.96 -1.49 40.49
C VAL A 196 -30.53 -1.26 41.90
N ILE A 197 -29.83 -0.55 42.79
CA ILE A 197 -30.31 -0.26 44.14
C ILE A 197 -31.22 0.99 44.18
N LEU A 198 -31.09 1.90 43.21
CA LEU A 198 -31.86 3.15 43.19
C LEU A 198 -33.28 3.02 42.57
N ASP A 199 -33.55 1.99 41.77
CA ASP A 199 -34.88 1.77 41.17
C ASP A 199 -35.87 1.00 42.08
N ALA A 200 -35.42 0.53 43.26
CA ALA A 200 -36.26 -0.30 44.14
C ALA A 200 -36.88 0.45 45.34
N LYS A 201 -36.65 1.77 45.51
CA LYS A 201 -37.22 2.54 46.63
C LYS A 201 -37.56 3.98 46.25
N GLY A 202 -38.87 4.26 46.13
CA GLY A 202 -39.45 5.61 46.27
C GLY A 202 -40.35 5.99 45.11
N THR A 203 -41.61 5.58 45.07
CA THR A 203 -42.79 6.34 45.57
C THR A 203 -42.95 7.75 45.00
N GLY A 204 -44.10 8.02 44.41
CA GLY A 204 -44.73 9.35 44.55
C GLY A 204 -45.49 9.82 43.31
N ASN A 205 -46.82 9.74 43.38
CA ASN A 205 -47.78 10.49 42.58
C ASN A 205 -47.31 11.92 42.26
N GLU A 206 -47.58 12.40 41.04
CA GLU A 206 -48.38 13.62 40.87
C GLU A 206 -48.94 13.75 39.45
N SER A 207 -50.12 14.33 39.41
CA SER A 207 -51.11 14.36 38.35
C SER A 207 -50.93 15.51 37.35
N ILE A 208 -51.46 15.26 36.14
CA ILE A 208 -51.61 16.13 34.96
C ILE A 208 -52.42 17.40 35.29
N PRO A 209 -52.29 18.50 34.52
CA PRO A 209 -53.38 18.75 33.57
C PRO A 209 -52.96 19.20 32.16
N VAL A 210 -53.83 18.82 31.23
CA VAL A 210 -53.91 19.10 29.79
C VAL A 210 -54.34 20.54 29.52
N LYS A 211 -53.82 21.15 28.45
CA LYS A 211 -54.41 22.20 27.58
C LYS A 211 -53.37 22.52 26.48
N GLU A 212 -53.65 22.80 25.22
CA GLU A 212 -54.84 22.90 24.38
C GLU A 212 -54.28 22.91 22.93
N GLN A 213 -54.98 22.31 21.97
CA GLN A 213 -54.61 22.33 20.56
C GLN A 213 -54.93 23.68 19.93
N GLU A 214 -54.09 24.16 19.01
CA GLU A 214 -54.54 25.11 17.98
C GLU A 214 -53.84 24.83 16.64
N THR A 215 -54.62 24.25 15.72
CA THR A 215 -54.44 24.21 14.26
C THR A 215 -54.88 25.52 13.63
N THR A 216 -54.29 25.94 12.48
CA THR A 216 -54.87 26.67 11.29
C THR A 216 -53.70 27.26 10.47
N GLU A 217 -53.27 26.72 9.31
CA GLU A 217 -53.72 26.80 7.91
C GLU A 217 -52.88 27.75 7.01
N LEU A 218 -52.66 27.28 5.75
CA LEU A 218 -52.57 27.98 4.44
C LEU A 218 -51.62 29.19 4.31
N GLY A 219 -50.68 29.29 3.36
CA GLY A 219 -50.68 28.85 1.95
C GLY A 219 -50.53 30.11 1.07
N GLN A 220 -49.46 30.23 0.27
CA GLN A 220 -49.43 31.17 -0.87
C GLN A 220 -48.58 30.64 -2.05
N VAL A 221 -49.27 30.56 -3.18
CA VAL A 221 -48.79 30.40 -4.56
C VAL A 221 -48.80 31.78 -5.23
N LYS A 222 -47.80 32.07 -6.07
CA LYS A 222 -47.84 32.90 -7.31
C LYS A 222 -46.41 32.98 -7.87
N GLY A 223 -46.07 32.70 -9.11
CA GLY A 223 -46.86 32.59 -10.34
C GLY A 223 -46.62 33.82 -11.24
N GLU A 224 -45.66 33.66 -12.17
CA GLU A 224 -45.62 34.25 -13.53
C GLU A 224 -45.50 35.78 -13.70
N PRO A 225 -45.19 36.31 -14.91
CA PRO A 225 -45.17 35.72 -16.27
C PRO A 225 -43.80 35.48 -16.91
#